data_AF-A0A951SSV8-F1
#
_entry.id   AF-A0A951SSV8-F1
#
_cell.length_a   1.000
_cell.length_b   1.000
_cell.length_c   1.000
_cell.angle_alpha   90.00
_cell.angle_beta   90.00
_cell.angle_gamma   90.00
#
_symmetry.space_group_name_H-M   'P 1'
#
loop_
_entity.id
_entity.type
_entity.pdbx_description
1 polymer ?
#
loop_
_entity_poly.entity_id
_entity_poly.type
_entity_poly.pdbx_seq_one_letter_code
_entity_poly.pdbx_strand_id
1 'polypeptide(L)'
;MTTGLNQTVEQKVKEVFIGLLESFEKKRLSGRKLVSDEEIIYNSLKNPKLGDVKVTVFPGPPIQIFINNRRDPDSPFAVMDSQQRRDFIERRAVEESKDNDIAPALYLISFNDRETLKNPNLERVEFYSVFLGLVDDQEEKRLPPGHELLDRPYESLNPSEKMILLNVLAKADPIRNRIKTELFDFSLKYARYKQSEEQRIVTIPPDQIAEHIGQLSRDMYPQNLRTILLRDFPKDHDRICNYVKDRLESLNRLITGRLDLDDGQYSYYLRQIQQSIVDQIRQIDMLASRRR
;
A
#
# COMPACT_ATOMS: atom_id res chain seq x y z
N MET A 1 26.32 18.66 -3.18
CA MET A 1 26.91 17.32 -2.99
C MET A 1 27.33 16.81 -4.36
N THR A 2 28.54 16.27 -4.53
CA THR A 2 29.13 16.06 -5.86
C THR A 2 29.57 14.60 -6.03
N THR A 3 29.23 14.00 -7.17
CA THR A 3 29.61 12.62 -7.56
C THR A 3 31.10 12.48 -7.90
N GLY A 4 31.80 13.60 -8.15
CA GLY A 4 33.19 13.61 -8.62
C GLY A 4 33.34 13.26 -10.11
N LEU A 5 32.24 13.02 -10.83
CA LEU A 5 32.22 12.74 -12.26
C LEU A 5 32.25 14.04 -13.10
N ASN A 6 32.75 13.92 -14.33
CA ASN A 6 32.49 14.94 -15.36
C ASN A 6 30.98 15.00 -15.65
N GLN A 7 30.43 16.21 -15.83
CA GLN A 7 28.99 16.46 -16.02
C GLN A 7 28.36 15.58 -17.10
N THR A 8 29.05 15.35 -18.21
CA THR A 8 28.56 14.50 -19.31
C THR A 8 28.46 13.03 -18.91
N VAL A 9 29.43 12.53 -18.12
CA VAL A 9 29.41 11.15 -17.62
C VAL A 9 28.35 11.01 -16.54
N GLU A 10 28.22 11.99 -15.65
CA GLU A 10 27.19 12.00 -14.62
C GLU A 10 25.77 11.95 -15.22
N GLN A 11 25.49 12.78 -16.23
CA GLN A 11 24.19 12.77 -16.92
C GLN A 11 23.87 11.40 -17.54
N LYS A 12 24.84 10.82 -18.24
CA LYS A 12 24.65 9.49 -18.86
C LYS A 12 24.44 8.40 -17.82
N VAL A 13 25.15 8.46 -16.68
CA VAL A 13 24.92 7.55 -15.56
C VAL A 13 23.50 7.72 -15.03
N LYS A 14 23.02 8.95 -14.83
CA LYS A 14 21.64 9.21 -14.39
C LYS A 14 20.61 8.64 -15.35
N GLU A 15 20.76 8.85 -16.65
CA GLU A 15 19.86 8.29 -17.68
C GLU A 15 19.78 6.76 -17.61
N VAL A 16 20.92 6.08 -17.45
CA VAL A 16 20.96 4.62 -17.31
C VAL A 16 20.21 4.16 -16.05
N PHE A 17 20.39 4.85 -14.92
CA PHE A 17 19.71 4.50 -13.68
C PHE A 17 18.21 4.81 -13.69
N ILE A 18 17.78 5.91 -14.33
CA ILE A 18 16.35 6.22 -14.54
C ILE A 18 15.71 5.13 -15.41
N GLY A 19 16.34 4.77 -16.54
CA GLY A 19 15.84 3.69 -17.39
C GLY A 19 15.78 2.34 -16.68
N LEU A 20 16.73 2.06 -15.77
CA LEU A 20 16.69 0.85 -14.93
C LEU A 20 15.50 0.86 -13.96
N LEU A 21 15.21 2.00 -13.32
CA LEU A 21 14.05 2.15 -12.44
C LEU A 21 12.73 1.95 -13.20
N GLU A 22 12.58 2.58 -14.37
CA GLU A 22 11.41 2.41 -15.23
C GLU A 22 11.20 0.95 -15.66
N SER A 23 12.30 0.25 -15.99
CA SER A 23 12.28 -1.18 -16.31
C SER A 23 11.73 -2.02 -15.15
N PHE A 24 12.19 -1.77 -13.92
CA PHE A 24 11.66 -2.43 -12.72
C PHE A 24 10.20 -2.10 -12.46
N GLU A 25 9.76 -0.86 -12.66
CA GLU A 25 8.35 -0.47 -12.48
C GLU A 25 7.44 -1.13 -13.51
N LYS A 26 7.82 -1.11 -14.79
CA LYS A 26 7.09 -1.80 -15.86
C LYS A 26 6.94 -3.28 -15.56
N LYS A 27 8.01 -3.92 -15.06
CA LYS A 27 7.99 -5.34 -14.65
C LYS A 27 6.98 -5.58 -13.51
N ARG A 28 7.00 -4.75 -12.47
CA ARG A 28 6.03 -4.83 -11.35
C ARG A 28 4.59 -4.61 -11.79
N LEU A 29 4.33 -3.61 -12.64
CA LEU A 29 2.99 -3.30 -13.17
C LEU A 29 2.45 -4.41 -14.08
N SER A 30 3.32 -5.11 -14.82
CA SER A 30 2.96 -6.27 -15.63
C SER A 30 2.64 -7.54 -14.81
N GLY A 31 2.74 -7.48 -13.47
CA GLY A 31 2.50 -8.63 -12.58
C GLY A 31 3.67 -9.61 -12.47
N ARG A 32 4.81 -9.34 -13.12
CA ARG A 32 6.05 -10.11 -12.94
C ARG A 32 6.71 -9.71 -11.62
N LYS A 33 7.19 -10.70 -10.86
CA LYS A 33 7.93 -10.44 -9.61
C LYS A 33 9.37 -10.05 -9.95
N LEU A 34 9.89 -9.04 -9.25
CA LEU A 34 11.32 -8.76 -9.24
C LEU A 34 12.04 -9.89 -8.51
N VAL A 35 13.23 -10.27 -9.00
CA VAL A 35 14.11 -11.16 -8.25
C VAL A 35 14.64 -10.39 -7.05
N SER A 36 14.99 -11.11 -5.98
CA SER A 36 15.32 -10.47 -4.71
C SER A 36 16.48 -9.45 -4.81
N ASP A 37 17.45 -9.68 -5.70
CA ASP A 37 18.54 -8.71 -5.92
C ASP A 37 18.06 -7.44 -6.63
N GLU A 38 17.17 -7.56 -7.63
CA GLU A 38 16.52 -6.42 -8.28
C GLU A 38 15.65 -5.63 -7.30
N GLU A 39 14.92 -6.31 -6.41
CA GLU A 39 14.09 -5.65 -5.40
C GLU A 39 14.93 -4.83 -4.42
N ILE A 40 16.08 -5.35 -4.00
CA ILE A 40 17.02 -4.62 -3.12
C ILE A 40 17.55 -3.38 -3.84
N ILE A 41 17.99 -3.52 -5.09
CA ILE A 41 18.53 -2.39 -5.88
C ILE A 41 17.43 -1.36 -6.17
N TYR A 42 16.23 -1.79 -6.60
CA TYR A 42 15.09 -0.92 -6.82
C TYR A 42 14.74 -0.09 -5.58
N ASN A 43 14.60 -0.75 -4.42
CA ASN A 43 14.26 -0.07 -3.17
C ASN A 43 15.36 0.92 -2.74
N SER A 44 16.63 0.58 -2.98
CA SER A 44 17.76 1.43 -2.61
C SER A 44 17.89 2.67 -3.50
N LEU A 45 17.68 2.50 -4.82
CA LEU A 45 17.71 3.61 -5.78
C LEU A 45 16.48 4.53 -5.63
N LYS A 46 15.30 3.97 -5.34
CA LYS A 46 14.06 4.74 -5.14
C LYS A 46 13.99 5.41 -3.77
N ASN A 47 14.54 4.78 -2.73
CA ASN A 47 14.49 5.30 -1.36
C ASN A 47 15.88 5.26 -0.72
N PRO A 48 16.71 6.32 -0.89
CA PRO A 48 18.05 6.38 -0.31
C PRO A 48 18.07 6.18 1.23
N LYS A 49 16.98 6.53 1.92
CA LYS A 49 16.80 6.33 3.38
C LYS A 49 16.66 4.86 3.79
N LEU A 50 16.13 4.01 2.91
CA LEU A 50 16.01 2.57 3.15
C LEU A 50 17.32 1.84 2.82
N GLY A 51 18.24 2.53 2.18
CA GLY A 51 19.56 2.05 1.94
C GLY A 51 20.18 2.64 0.69
N ASP A 52 21.44 3.04 0.79
CA ASP A 52 22.22 3.53 -0.34
C ASP A 52 23.05 2.41 -0.99
N VAL A 53 23.32 2.53 -2.29
CA VAL A 53 24.18 1.59 -3.01
C VAL A 53 25.43 2.31 -3.51
N LYS A 54 26.58 1.67 -3.33
CA LYS A 54 27.83 2.15 -3.88
C LYS A 54 27.84 1.89 -5.39
N VAL A 55 28.09 2.94 -6.16
CA VAL A 55 28.22 2.93 -7.61
C VAL A 55 29.68 3.15 -7.96
N THR A 56 30.22 2.30 -8.83
CA THR A 56 31.57 2.43 -9.37
C THR A 56 31.47 2.65 -10.87
N VAL A 57 32.05 3.75 -11.36
CA VAL A 57 32.01 4.13 -12.77
C VAL A 57 33.43 4.19 -13.33
N PHE A 58 33.64 3.51 -14.47
CA PHE A 58 34.82 3.68 -15.30
C PHE A 58 34.45 4.58 -16.48
N PRO A 59 34.99 5.81 -16.56
CA PRO A 59 34.57 6.82 -17.53
C PRO A 59 35.12 6.62 -18.95
N GLY A 60 35.91 5.57 -19.19
CA GLY A 60 36.44 5.26 -20.52
C GLY A 60 35.35 4.88 -21.53
N PRO A 61 35.61 4.89 -22.85
CA PRO A 61 34.68 4.38 -23.85
C PRO A 61 34.82 2.84 -24.01
N PRO A 62 33.75 2.04 -23.84
CA PRO A 62 32.42 2.42 -23.35
C PRO A 62 32.38 2.61 -21.83
N ILE A 63 31.51 3.53 -21.36
CA ILE A 63 31.37 3.83 -19.92
C ILE A 63 30.83 2.58 -19.24
N GLN A 64 31.51 2.13 -18.18
CA GLN A 64 31.10 0.94 -17.44
C GLN A 64 30.59 1.34 -16.06
N ILE A 65 29.37 0.89 -15.74
CA ILE A 65 28.68 1.22 -14.50
C ILE A 65 28.48 -0.07 -13.70
N PHE A 66 28.97 -0.08 -12.47
CA PHE A 66 28.82 -1.17 -11.54
C PHE A 66 28.06 -0.72 -10.30
N ILE A 67 27.13 -1.55 -9.84
CA ILE A 67 26.36 -1.37 -8.61
C ILE A 67 26.81 -2.44 -7.61
N ASN A 68 27.15 -2.03 -6.39
CA ASN A 68 27.51 -2.98 -5.34
C ASN A 68 26.36 -3.93 -5.01
N ASN A 69 26.66 -5.23 -4.90
CA ASN A 69 25.72 -6.23 -4.44
C ASN A 69 25.81 -6.33 -2.91
N ARG A 70 24.73 -5.97 -2.20
CA ARG A 70 24.68 -6.02 -0.73
C ARG A 70 24.86 -7.41 -0.14
N ARG A 71 24.52 -8.45 -0.91
CA ARG A 71 24.64 -9.85 -0.47
C ARG A 71 26.03 -10.41 -0.68
N ASP A 72 26.72 -9.94 -1.72
CA ASP A 72 28.08 -10.33 -2.06
C ASP A 72 28.88 -9.11 -2.53
N PRO A 73 29.57 -8.41 -1.61
CA PRO A 73 30.35 -7.22 -1.93
C PRO A 73 31.46 -7.45 -2.96
N ASP A 74 31.93 -8.70 -3.10
CA ASP A 74 32.99 -9.08 -4.05
C ASP A 74 32.44 -9.35 -5.47
N SER A 75 31.12 -9.33 -5.64
CA SER A 75 30.43 -9.56 -6.90
C SER A 75 29.39 -8.46 -7.19
N PRO A 76 29.82 -7.22 -7.50
CA PRO A 76 28.91 -6.18 -7.94
C PRO A 76 28.19 -6.58 -9.23
N PHE A 77 27.04 -5.95 -9.49
CA PHE A 77 26.32 -6.08 -10.75
C PHE A 77 26.81 -5.03 -11.76
N ALA A 78 26.93 -5.41 -13.01
CA ALA A 78 27.09 -4.45 -14.10
C ALA A 78 25.71 -3.97 -14.57
N VAL A 79 25.59 -2.67 -14.86
CA VAL A 79 24.36 -2.06 -15.38
C VAL A 79 24.62 -1.62 -16.80
N MET A 80 23.88 -2.18 -17.74
CA MET A 80 23.98 -1.79 -19.15
C MET A 80 22.68 -2.10 -19.89
N ASP A 81 22.55 -1.52 -21.08
CA ASP A 81 21.49 -1.87 -22.01
C ASP A 81 21.87 -3.10 -22.87
N SER A 82 20.90 -3.61 -23.64
CA SER A 82 21.10 -4.77 -24.51
C SER A 82 22.04 -4.52 -25.70
N GLN A 83 22.30 -3.26 -26.07
CA GLN A 83 23.24 -2.90 -27.14
C GLN A 83 24.69 -2.97 -26.63
N GLN A 84 24.96 -2.39 -25.47
CA GLN A 84 26.25 -2.41 -24.77
C GLN A 84 26.66 -3.83 -24.39
N ARG A 85 25.70 -4.72 -24.13
CA ARG A 85 25.96 -6.15 -23.89
C ARG A 85 26.78 -6.81 -25.01
N ARG A 86 26.67 -6.33 -26.26
CA ARG A 86 27.41 -6.89 -27.40
C ARG A 86 28.93 -6.76 -27.24
N ASP A 87 29.38 -5.73 -26.53
CA ASP A 87 30.79 -5.49 -26.24
C ASP A 87 31.27 -6.32 -25.02
N PHE A 88 30.34 -6.91 -24.25
CA PHE A 88 30.59 -7.65 -23.02
C PHE A 88 29.81 -8.98 -22.98
N ILE A 89 30.05 -9.83 -23.98
CA ILE A 89 29.30 -11.09 -24.21
C ILE A 89 29.36 -12.04 -22.99
N GLU A 90 30.44 -11.98 -22.21
CA GLU A 90 30.64 -12.81 -21.03
C GLU A 90 29.67 -12.50 -19.88
N ARG A 91 29.06 -11.31 -19.87
CA ARG A 91 28.13 -10.87 -18.83
C ARG A 91 26.76 -11.54 -19.00
N ARG A 92 26.24 -12.12 -17.92
CA ARG A 92 24.95 -12.82 -17.92
C ARG A 92 23.88 -11.95 -17.26
N ALA A 93 22.71 -11.85 -17.85
CA ALA A 93 21.61 -11.12 -17.22
C ALA A 93 21.20 -11.81 -15.90
N VAL A 94 20.88 -11.03 -14.87
CA VAL A 94 20.37 -11.57 -13.59
C VAL A 94 19.04 -12.30 -13.81
N GLU A 95 18.25 -11.84 -14.78
CA GLU A 95 17.08 -12.55 -15.30
C GLU A 95 17.06 -12.51 -16.83
N GLU A 96 16.70 -13.63 -17.46
CA GLU A 96 16.52 -13.70 -18.91
C GLU A 96 15.23 -13.00 -19.32
N SER A 97 15.34 -11.74 -19.77
CA SER A 97 14.24 -11.03 -20.40
C SER A 97 13.89 -11.71 -21.74
N LYS A 98 12.64 -12.17 -21.87
CA LYS A 98 12.08 -12.65 -23.16
C LYS A 98 11.78 -11.52 -24.13
N ASP A 99 11.75 -10.29 -23.63
CA ASP A 99 11.40 -9.09 -24.38
C ASP A 99 12.68 -8.45 -24.95
N ASN A 100 12.67 -8.10 -26.23
CA ASN A 100 13.73 -7.34 -26.94
C ASN A 100 13.81 -5.87 -26.46
N ASP A 101 13.59 -5.62 -25.16
CA ASP A 101 13.61 -4.29 -24.59
C ASP A 101 15.05 -3.76 -24.60
N ILE A 102 15.22 -2.53 -25.10
CA ILE A 102 16.47 -1.77 -25.11
C ILE A 102 16.76 -1.19 -23.71
N ALA A 103 15.91 -1.48 -22.72
CA ALA A 103 16.02 -0.94 -21.37
C ALA A 103 17.27 -1.46 -20.64
N PRO A 104 17.91 -0.63 -19.79
CA PRO A 104 18.97 -1.07 -18.90
C PRO A 104 18.53 -2.20 -17.96
N ALA A 105 19.43 -3.14 -17.70
CA ALA A 105 19.20 -4.27 -16.81
C ALA A 105 20.44 -4.57 -15.95
N LEU A 106 20.25 -5.43 -14.93
CA LEU A 106 21.34 -5.94 -14.11
C LEU A 106 21.99 -7.16 -14.75
N TYR A 107 23.31 -7.18 -14.77
CA TYR A 107 24.13 -8.27 -15.27
C TYR A 107 25.12 -8.73 -14.20
N LEU A 108 25.32 -10.04 -14.14
CA LEU A 108 26.43 -10.66 -13.43
C LEU A 108 27.74 -10.35 -14.17
N ILE A 109 28.72 -9.87 -13.41
CA ILE A 109 30.04 -9.51 -13.91
C ILE A 109 30.85 -10.73 -14.34
N SER A 110 31.74 -10.55 -15.31
CA SER A 110 32.65 -11.61 -15.75
C SER A 110 33.93 -11.68 -14.90
N PHE A 111 34.78 -12.66 -15.15
CA PHE A 111 36.10 -12.74 -14.52
C PHE A 111 36.96 -11.51 -14.87
N ASN A 112 36.91 -11.06 -16.12
CA ASN A 112 37.66 -9.89 -16.58
C ASN A 112 37.22 -8.59 -15.87
N ASP A 113 35.92 -8.47 -15.59
CA ASP A 113 35.37 -7.35 -14.82
C ASP A 113 35.92 -7.33 -13.38
N ARG A 114 36.05 -8.50 -12.75
CA ARG A 114 36.63 -8.63 -11.40
C ARG A 114 38.10 -8.19 -11.38
N GLU A 115 38.88 -8.55 -12.39
CA GLU A 115 40.27 -8.12 -12.52
C GLU A 115 40.35 -6.60 -12.79
N THR A 116 39.45 -6.07 -13.61
CA THR A 116 39.33 -4.62 -13.88
C THR A 116 39.00 -3.84 -12.59
N LEU A 117 38.07 -4.35 -11.78
CA LEU A 117 37.69 -3.75 -10.50
C LEU A 117 38.80 -3.81 -9.44
N LYS A 118 39.75 -4.74 -9.56
CA LYS A 118 40.91 -4.83 -8.64
C LYS A 118 42.09 -3.98 -9.08
N ASN A 119 42.13 -3.55 -10.34
CA ASN A 119 43.27 -2.83 -10.90
C ASN A 119 43.32 -1.37 -10.38
N PRO A 120 44.32 -1.00 -9.55
CA PRO A 120 44.41 0.34 -8.98
C PRO A 120 44.87 1.40 -10.01
N ASN A 121 45.40 0.97 -11.16
CA ASN A 121 45.93 1.87 -12.19
C ASN A 121 44.84 2.42 -13.12
N LEU A 122 43.60 1.93 -13.02
CA LEU A 122 42.49 2.41 -13.83
C LEU A 122 41.77 3.55 -13.12
N GLU A 123 41.53 4.64 -13.86
CA GLU A 123 40.73 5.74 -13.36
C GLU A 123 39.28 5.28 -13.17
N ARG A 124 38.82 5.34 -11.93
CA ARG A 124 37.44 5.02 -11.54
C ARG A 124 36.94 6.05 -10.55
N VAL A 125 35.64 6.30 -10.62
CA VAL A 125 34.95 7.17 -9.66
C VAL A 125 33.97 6.31 -8.88
N GLU A 126 34.04 6.40 -7.56
CA GLU A 126 33.16 5.70 -6.65
C GLU A 126 32.33 6.71 -5.87
N PHE A 127 31.02 6.53 -5.90
CA PHE A 127 30.10 7.39 -5.15
C PHE A 127 28.87 6.57 -4.74
N TYR A 128 28.13 7.09 -3.78
CA TYR A 128 26.87 6.49 -3.38
C TYR A 128 25.69 7.01 -4.23
N SER A 129 24.72 6.16 -4.51
CA SER A 129 23.59 6.46 -5.39
C SER A 129 22.78 7.68 -4.98
N VAL A 130 22.75 8.05 -3.69
CA VAL A 130 22.14 9.30 -3.21
C VAL A 130 22.69 10.55 -3.90
N PHE A 131 23.96 10.53 -4.32
CA PHE A 131 24.60 11.68 -4.96
C PHE A 131 24.15 11.90 -6.41
N LEU A 132 23.50 10.92 -7.03
CA LEU A 132 22.93 11.09 -8.37
C LEU A 132 21.64 11.91 -8.36
N GLY A 133 20.95 12.01 -7.21
CA GLY A 133 19.68 12.72 -7.12
C GLY A 133 18.63 12.18 -8.11
N LEU A 134 18.55 10.84 -8.24
CA LEU A 134 17.66 10.17 -9.20
C LEU A 134 16.17 10.31 -8.87
N VAL A 135 15.87 10.61 -7.61
CA VAL A 135 14.52 10.91 -7.15
C VAL A 135 14.36 12.43 -7.30
N ASP A 136 13.41 12.85 -8.15
CA ASP A 136 13.03 14.26 -8.22
C ASP A 136 12.73 14.77 -6.81
N ASP A 137 13.32 15.90 -6.43
CA ASP A 137 12.98 16.72 -5.24
C ASP A 137 11.47 17.07 -5.16
N GLN A 138 10.68 16.68 -6.16
CA GLN A 138 9.23 16.81 -6.19
C GLN A 138 8.50 15.75 -5.36
N GLU A 139 9.02 14.53 -5.18
CA GLU A 139 8.34 13.53 -4.31
C GLU A 139 8.52 13.84 -2.82
N GLU A 140 9.67 14.39 -2.39
CA GLU A 140 9.85 14.83 -0.99
C GLU A 140 9.04 16.10 -0.64
N LYS A 141 8.59 16.87 -1.63
CA LYS A 141 7.74 18.07 -1.42
C LYS A 141 6.25 17.86 -1.65
N ARG A 142 5.81 16.70 -2.16
CA ARG A 142 4.39 16.37 -2.21
C ARG A 142 3.93 16.03 -0.81
N LEU A 143 3.55 17.08 -0.09
CA LEU A 143 2.78 16.97 1.14
C LEU A 143 1.67 15.93 0.92
N PRO A 144 1.41 15.06 1.90
CA PRO A 144 0.42 14.00 1.74
C PRO A 144 -0.92 14.61 1.28
N PRO A 145 -1.67 13.93 0.39
CA PRO A 145 -2.95 14.43 -0.09
C PRO A 145 -3.84 14.82 1.10
N GLY A 146 -4.33 16.05 1.10
CA GLY A 146 -5.10 16.63 2.20
C GLY A 146 -4.33 17.49 3.21
N HIS A 147 -3.03 17.72 3.02
CA HIS A 147 -2.27 18.63 3.90
C HIS A 147 -2.83 20.06 3.91
N GLU A 148 -3.38 20.52 2.79
CA GLU A 148 -4.05 21.82 2.66
C GLU A 148 -5.28 21.97 3.58
N LEU A 149 -5.82 20.86 4.08
CA LEU A 149 -6.95 20.86 5.01
C LEU A 149 -6.53 21.24 6.44
N LEU A 150 -5.23 21.17 6.78
CA LEU A 150 -4.73 21.58 8.09
C LEU A 150 -4.87 23.09 8.33
N ASP A 151 -4.81 23.88 7.25
CA ASP A 151 -4.91 25.34 7.31
C ASP A 151 -6.37 25.83 7.37
N ARG A 152 -7.34 24.93 7.15
CA ARG A 152 -8.77 25.24 7.16
C ARG A 152 -9.39 24.99 8.53
N PRO A 153 -10.33 25.84 8.99
CA PRO A 153 -11.07 25.60 10.23
C PRO A 153 -11.82 24.27 10.19
N TYR A 154 -11.73 23.47 11.25
CA TYR A 154 -12.34 22.14 11.35
C TYR A 154 -13.85 22.14 11.03
N GLU A 155 -14.56 23.14 11.53
CA GLU A 155 -16.01 23.29 11.34
C GLU A 155 -16.40 23.55 9.88
N SER A 156 -15.47 24.01 9.05
CA SER A 156 -15.70 24.28 7.62
C SER A 156 -15.50 23.06 6.71
N LEU A 157 -14.97 21.97 7.26
CA LEU A 157 -14.66 20.76 6.50
C LEU A 157 -15.89 19.89 6.32
N ASN A 158 -16.10 19.38 5.10
CA ASN A 158 -17.14 18.38 4.85
C ASN A 158 -16.71 16.99 5.38
N PRO A 159 -17.62 16.01 5.45
CA PRO A 159 -17.30 14.67 5.97
C PRO A 159 -16.15 13.96 5.24
N SER A 160 -16.05 14.05 3.91
CA SER A 160 -14.93 13.44 3.16
C SER A 160 -13.60 14.15 3.41
N GLU A 161 -13.59 15.47 3.50
CA GLU A 161 -12.40 16.26 3.87
C GLU A 161 -11.94 15.88 5.28
N LYS A 162 -12.86 15.71 6.24
CA LYS A 162 -12.53 15.21 7.59
C LYS A 162 -11.95 13.79 7.55
N MET A 163 -12.44 12.93 6.65
CA MET A 163 -11.92 11.58 6.46
C MET A 163 -10.49 11.59 5.89
N ILE A 164 -10.21 12.46 4.92
CA ILE A 164 -8.86 12.68 4.37
C ILE A 164 -7.94 13.22 5.45
N LEU A 165 -8.40 14.23 6.21
CA LEU A 165 -7.64 14.86 7.29
C LEU A 165 -7.18 13.84 8.34
N LEU A 166 -7.96 12.80 8.63
CA LEU A 166 -7.59 11.73 9.56
C LEU A 166 -6.30 10.97 9.17
N ASN A 167 -5.97 10.93 7.88
CA ASN A 167 -4.74 10.31 7.37
C ASN A 167 -3.52 11.23 7.47
N VAL A 168 -3.75 12.54 7.54
CA VAL A 168 -2.72 13.57 7.62
C VAL A 168 -2.37 13.90 9.07
N LEU A 169 -3.38 13.90 9.96
CA LEU A 169 -3.19 14.23 11.38
C LEU A 169 -2.26 13.25 12.09
N ALA A 170 -1.43 13.80 12.99
CA ALA A 170 -0.61 13.01 13.89
C ALA A 170 -1.47 12.06 14.74
N LYS A 171 -0.91 10.91 15.15
CA LYS A 171 -1.65 9.90 15.93
C LYS A 171 -2.17 10.43 17.27
N ALA A 172 -1.45 11.37 17.88
CA ALA A 172 -1.78 11.97 19.17
C ALA A 172 -2.72 13.19 19.06
N ASP A 173 -3.13 13.59 17.85
CA ASP A 173 -3.93 14.79 17.66
C ASP A 173 -5.36 14.62 18.23
N PRO A 174 -5.85 15.55 19.07
CA PRO A 174 -7.21 15.47 19.64
C PRO A 174 -8.32 15.54 18.59
N ILE A 175 -8.11 16.24 17.47
CA ILE A 175 -9.07 16.35 16.38
C ILE A 175 -9.35 14.98 15.76
N ARG A 176 -8.35 14.08 15.77
CA ARG A 176 -8.51 12.72 15.25
C ARG A 176 -9.61 11.95 15.98
N ASN A 177 -9.71 12.10 17.30
CA ASN A 177 -10.77 11.46 18.08
C ASN A 177 -12.14 12.10 17.80
N ARG A 178 -12.18 13.42 17.65
CA ARG A 178 -13.40 14.15 17.26
C ARG A 178 -13.94 13.67 15.92
N ILE A 179 -13.07 13.53 14.90
CA ILE A 179 -13.44 12.99 13.58
C ILE A 179 -13.98 11.57 13.70
N LYS A 180 -13.31 10.70 14.46
CA LYS A 180 -13.74 9.31 14.63
C LYS A 180 -15.15 9.23 15.22
N THR A 181 -15.40 9.99 16.28
CA THR A 181 -16.72 10.02 16.92
C THR A 181 -17.77 10.65 16.02
N GLU A 182 -17.43 11.67 15.23
CA GLU A 182 -18.41 12.30 14.34
C GLU A 182 -18.78 11.40 13.16
N LEU A 183 -17.79 10.77 12.52
CA LEU A 183 -17.98 10.04 11.27
C LEU A 183 -18.35 8.57 11.47
N PHE A 184 -17.78 7.90 12.48
CA PHE A 184 -17.84 6.44 12.58
C PHE A 184 -18.76 5.94 13.71
N ASP A 185 -19.25 6.82 14.58
CA ASP A 185 -20.16 6.45 15.66
C ASP A 185 -21.63 6.60 15.24
N PHE A 186 -22.40 5.54 15.48
CA PHE A 186 -23.83 5.47 15.23
C PHE A 186 -24.58 5.13 16.51
N SER A 187 -25.55 5.95 16.88
CA SER A 187 -26.40 5.68 18.04
C SER A 187 -27.52 4.70 17.67
N LEU A 188 -27.38 3.43 18.09
CA LEU A 188 -28.35 2.38 17.84
C LEU A 188 -28.93 1.85 19.15
N LYS A 189 -30.26 1.74 19.23
CA LYS A 189 -30.95 1.12 20.36
C LYS A 189 -31.12 -0.38 20.09
N TYR A 190 -30.47 -1.23 20.88
CA TYR A 190 -30.58 -2.69 20.76
C TYR A 190 -30.33 -3.41 22.10
N ALA A 191 -30.83 -4.64 22.21
CA ALA A 191 -30.62 -5.52 23.35
C ALA A 191 -29.52 -6.52 23.02
N ARG A 192 -28.48 -6.59 23.87
CA ARG A 192 -27.55 -7.73 23.85
C ARG A 192 -28.22 -8.96 24.43
N TYR A 193 -27.66 -10.14 24.14
CA TYR A 193 -28.13 -11.37 24.73
C TYR A 193 -28.20 -11.28 26.26
N LYS A 194 -29.39 -11.60 26.82
CA LYS A 194 -29.71 -11.51 28.26
C LYS A 194 -29.61 -10.10 28.88
N GLN A 195 -29.57 -9.05 28.07
CA GLN A 195 -29.58 -7.66 28.55
C GLN A 195 -30.85 -6.94 28.11
N SER A 196 -31.22 -5.90 28.85
CA SER A 196 -32.27 -4.97 28.45
C SER A 196 -31.89 -4.21 27.18
N GLU A 197 -32.90 -3.75 26.45
CA GLU A 197 -32.69 -2.88 25.30
C GLU A 197 -32.23 -1.49 25.75
N GLU A 198 -31.07 -1.06 25.27
CA GLU A 198 -30.45 0.21 25.64
C GLU A 198 -29.94 0.94 24.40
N GLN A 199 -29.90 2.27 24.47
CA GLN A 199 -29.27 3.09 23.43
C GLN A 199 -27.75 2.99 23.59
N ARG A 200 -27.06 2.56 22.53
CA ARG A 200 -25.61 2.32 22.54
C ARG A 200 -24.95 2.96 21.32
N ILE A 201 -23.71 3.37 21.50
CA ILE A 201 -22.88 3.85 20.40
C ILE A 201 -22.22 2.63 19.74
N VAL A 202 -22.43 2.49 18.44
CA VAL A 202 -21.80 1.49 17.58
C VAL A 202 -20.76 2.22 16.74
N THR A 203 -19.49 1.97 17.01
CA THR A 203 -18.37 2.51 16.24
C THR A 203 -18.03 1.54 15.11
N ILE A 204 -18.01 2.02 13.86
CA ILE A 204 -17.70 1.18 12.69
C ILE A 204 -16.49 1.77 11.97
N PRO A 205 -15.25 1.38 12.30
CA PRO A 205 -14.08 1.90 11.60
C PRO A 205 -14.02 1.40 10.14
N PRO A 206 -13.48 2.21 9.21
CA PRO A 206 -13.46 1.89 7.77
C PRO A 206 -12.69 0.59 7.45
N ASP A 207 -11.66 0.26 8.23
CA ASP A 207 -10.82 -0.91 7.98
C ASP A 207 -11.43 -2.24 8.46
N GLN A 208 -12.55 -2.20 9.22
CA GLN A 208 -13.12 -3.38 9.87
C GLN A 208 -14.66 -3.46 9.78
N ILE A 209 -15.26 -2.87 8.74
CA ILE A 209 -16.72 -2.76 8.60
C ILE A 209 -17.44 -4.11 8.81
N ALA A 210 -17.05 -5.15 8.05
CA ALA A 210 -17.70 -6.46 8.11
C ALA A 210 -17.56 -7.15 9.47
N GLU A 211 -16.42 -6.95 10.13
CA GLU A 211 -16.17 -7.52 11.46
C GLU A 211 -17.10 -6.90 12.51
N HIS A 212 -17.24 -5.58 12.52
CA HIS A 212 -18.09 -4.87 13.48
C HIS A 212 -19.58 -5.13 13.25
N ILE A 213 -20.03 -5.19 11.98
CA ILE A 213 -21.41 -5.58 11.66
C ILE A 213 -21.68 -7.02 12.08
N GLY A 214 -20.74 -7.94 11.81
CA GLY A 214 -20.84 -9.32 12.27
C GLY A 214 -20.87 -9.44 13.80
N GLN A 215 -20.05 -8.66 14.49
CA GLN A 215 -20.01 -8.63 15.96
C GLN A 215 -21.32 -8.08 16.54
N LEU A 216 -21.87 -7.02 15.97
CA LEU A 216 -23.17 -6.46 16.37
C LEU A 216 -24.28 -7.53 16.27
N SER A 217 -24.28 -8.32 15.20
CA SER A 217 -25.20 -9.45 15.02
C SER A 217 -25.02 -10.52 16.11
N ARG A 218 -23.76 -10.88 16.45
CA ARG A 218 -23.45 -11.88 17.49
C ARG A 218 -23.77 -11.39 18.90
N ASP A 219 -23.60 -10.11 19.17
CA ASP A 219 -23.93 -9.47 20.45
C ASP A 219 -25.43 -9.62 20.76
N MET A 220 -26.28 -9.47 19.74
CA MET A 220 -27.73 -9.69 19.84
C MET A 220 -28.09 -11.18 19.82
N TYR A 221 -27.42 -11.97 18.95
CA TYR A 221 -27.69 -13.39 18.80
C TYR A 221 -26.42 -14.26 18.75
N PRO A 222 -25.95 -14.75 19.91
CA PRO A 222 -24.74 -15.56 20.01
C PRO A 222 -24.83 -16.90 19.28
N GLN A 223 -23.70 -17.34 18.72
CA GLN A 223 -23.60 -18.57 17.92
C GLN A 223 -24.01 -19.84 18.69
N ASN A 224 -23.63 -19.94 19.96
CA ASN A 224 -23.95 -21.09 20.83
C ASN A 224 -25.46 -21.22 21.06
N LEU A 225 -26.15 -20.11 21.29
CA LEU A 225 -27.61 -20.08 21.43
C LEU A 225 -28.28 -20.45 20.10
N ARG A 226 -27.69 -20.01 18.99
CA ARG A 226 -28.27 -20.20 17.67
C ARG A 226 -28.41 -21.67 17.28
N THR A 227 -27.40 -22.49 17.55
CA THR A 227 -27.46 -23.93 17.28
C THR A 227 -28.58 -24.62 18.08
N ILE A 228 -28.77 -24.22 19.34
CA ILE A 228 -29.78 -24.81 20.24
C ILE A 228 -31.18 -24.41 19.80
N LEU A 229 -31.44 -23.11 19.63
CA LEU A 229 -32.77 -22.61 19.30
C LEU A 229 -33.21 -23.08 17.89
N LEU A 230 -32.28 -23.18 16.94
CA LEU A 230 -32.60 -23.68 15.60
C LEU A 230 -33.16 -25.13 15.64
N ARG A 231 -32.64 -25.98 16.54
CA ARG A 231 -33.04 -27.37 16.70
C ARG A 231 -34.28 -27.51 17.59
N ASP A 232 -34.23 -26.94 18.79
CA ASP A 232 -35.15 -27.26 19.88
C ASP A 232 -36.29 -26.24 20.02
N PHE A 233 -36.06 -24.97 19.65
CA PHE A 233 -37.01 -23.86 19.85
C PHE A 233 -37.12 -22.96 18.62
N PRO A 234 -37.62 -23.50 17.51
CA PRO A 234 -37.50 -22.82 16.23
C PRO A 234 -38.30 -21.52 16.10
N LYS A 235 -39.44 -21.41 16.78
CA LYS A 235 -40.22 -20.16 16.80
C LYS A 235 -39.44 -19.03 17.47
N ASP A 236 -38.67 -19.36 18.51
CA ASP A 236 -37.80 -18.41 19.19
C ASP A 236 -36.56 -18.07 18.34
N HIS A 237 -36.02 -19.04 17.61
CA HIS A 237 -34.99 -18.79 16.60
C HIS A 237 -35.46 -17.75 15.56
N ASP A 238 -36.61 -17.98 14.93
CA ASP A 238 -37.15 -17.08 13.90
C ASP A 238 -37.44 -15.68 14.49
N ARG A 239 -37.97 -15.61 15.71
CA ARG A 239 -38.20 -14.34 16.42
C ARG A 239 -36.92 -13.55 16.65
N ILE A 240 -35.85 -14.19 17.11
CA ILE A 240 -34.56 -13.52 17.37
C ILE A 240 -33.92 -13.12 16.03
N CYS A 241 -33.98 -13.97 15.01
CA CYS A 241 -33.50 -13.64 13.67
C CYS A 241 -34.18 -12.37 13.12
N ASN A 242 -35.51 -12.26 13.25
CA ASN A 242 -36.24 -11.06 12.84
C ASN A 242 -35.84 -9.83 13.65
N TYR A 243 -35.68 -9.96 14.98
CA TYR A 243 -35.19 -8.87 15.82
C TYR A 243 -33.81 -8.35 15.37
N VAL A 244 -32.87 -9.25 15.09
CA VAL A 244 -31.53 -8.88 14.60
C VAL A 244 -31.63 -8.14 13.26
N LYS A 245 -32.46 -8.63 12.33
CA LYS A 245 -32.69 -7.95 11.03
C LYS A 245 -33.27 -6.56 11.22
N ASP A 246 -34.31 -6.41 12.04
CA ASP A 246 -34.94 -5.12 12.31
C ASP A 246 -33.93 -4.10 12.86
N ARG A 247 -33.00 -4.55 13.71
CA ARG A 247 -31.95 -3.69 14.29
C ARG A 247 -30.86 -3.35 13.26
N LEU A 248 -30.47 -4.30 12.41
CA LEU A 248 -29.55 -4.05 11.29
C LEU A 248 -30.17 -3.10 10.24
N GLU A 249 -31.46 -3.25 9.93
CA GLU A 249 -32.19 -2.31 9.08
C GLU A 249 -32.32 -0.92 9.72
N SER A 250 -32.52 -0.85 11.03
CA SER A 250 -32.52 0.42 11.76
C SER A 250 -31.17 1.13 11.65
N LEU A 251 -30.06 0.39 11.76
CA LEU A 251 -28.73 0.92 11.49
C LEU A 251 -28.57 1.37 10.04
N ASN A 252 -29.09 0.60 9.08
CA ASN A 252 -29.05 0.97 7.66
C ASN A 252 -29.78 2.29 7.40
N ARG A 253 -30.93 2.53 8.04
CA ARG A 253 -31.67 3.81 7.95
C ARG A 253 -30.86 4.99 8.52
N LEU A 254 -30.15 4.79 9.64
CA LEU A 254 -29.25 5.80 10.20
C LEU A 254 -28.12 6.15 9.22
N ILE A 255 -27.56 5.15 8.53
CA ILE A 255 -26.52 5.33 7.52
C ILE A 255 -27.08 6.05 6.29
N THR A 256 -28.27 5.66 5.81
CA THR A 256 -28.93 6.32 4.69
C THR A 256 -29.15 7.81 4.98
N GLY A 257 -29.58 8.16 6.20
CA GLY A 257 -29.74 9.57 6.59
C GLY A 257 -28.43 10.39 6.58
N ARG A 258 -27.27 9.73 6.54
CA ARG A 258 -25.95 10.39 6.41
C ARG A 258 -25.41 10.39 4.98
N LEU A 259 -26.00 9.63 4.04
CA LEU A 259 -25.54 9.58 2.65
C LEU A 259 -25.76 10.90 1.92
N ASP A 260 -26.78 11.67 2.31
CA ASP A 260 -27.10 12.96 1.67
C ASP A 260 -26.13 14.09 2.06
N LEU A 261 -25.17 13.83 2.94
CA LEU A 261 -24.26 14.85 3.47
C LEU A 261 -23.06 15.11 2.55
N ASP A 262 -22.74 14.21 1.62
CA ASP A 262 -21.54 14.29 0.78
C ASP A 262 -21.57 13.24 -0.35
N ASP A 263 -20.97 13.55 -1.51
CA ASP A 263 -20.77 12.60 -2.64
C ASP A 263 -19.32 12.07 -2.69
N GLY A 264 -18.47 12.45 -1.74
CA GLY A 264 -17.05 12.06 -1.70
C GLY A 264 -16.74 10.70 -1.05
N GLN A 265 -15.50 10.56 -0.56
CA GLN A 265 -14.96 9.34 0.06
C GLN A 265 -15.83 8.81 1.23
N TYR A 266 -16.44 9.70 2.01
CA TYR A 266 -17.30 9.29 3.12
C TYR A 266 -18.58 8.58 2.63
N SER A 267 -19.16 9.03 1.51
CA SER A 267 -20.33 8.38 0.91
C SER A 267 -20.02 6.94 0.46
N TYR A 268 -18.83 6.73 -0.10
CA TYR A 268 -18.35 5.42 -0.48
C TYR A 268 -18.21 4.49 0.73
N TYR A 269 -17.61 4.99 1.82
CA TYR A 269 -17.54 4.27 3.08
C TYR A 269 -18.93 3.89 3.62
N LEU A 270 -19.88 4.84 3.65
CA LEU A 270 -21.24 4.56 4.10
C LEU A 270 -21.92 3.47 3.25
N ARG A 271 -21.76 3.51 1.91
CA ARG A 271 -22.27 2.47 1.00
C ARG A 271 -21.64 1.09 1.28
N GLN A 272 -20.36 1.04 1.64
CA GLN A 272 -19.74 -0.23 2.06
C GLN A 272 -20.37 -0.78 3.34
N ILE A 273 -20.73 0.07 4.31
CA ILE A 273 -21.46 -0.38 5.51
C ILE A 273 -22.83 -0.92 5.13
N GLN A 274 -23.58 -0.22 4.26
CA GLN A 274 -24.89 -0.68 3.80
C GLN A 274 -24.79 -2.06 3.14
N GLN A 275 -23.79 -2.25 2.26
CA GLN A 275 -23.56 -3.53 1.62
C GLN A 275 -23.27 -4.62 2.65
N SER A 276 -22.40 -4.35 3.63
CA SER A 276 -22.10 -5.30 4.70
C SER A 276 -23.32 -5.65 5.56
N ILE A 277 -24.22 -4.69 5.79
CA ILE A 277 -25.49 -4.93 6.50
C ILE A 277 -26.39 -5.86 5.68
N VAL A 278 -26.55 -5.58 4.38
CA VAL A 278 -27.36 -6.41 3.47
C VAL A 278 -26.82 -7.84 3.43
N ASP A 279 -25.50 -8.01 3.33
CA ASP A 279 -24.86 -9.32 3.35
C ASP A 279 -25.10 -10.06 4.67
N GLN A 280 -25.04 -9.36 5.81
CA GLN A 280 -25.33 -9.95 7.11
C GLN A 280 -26.80 -10.36 7.25
N ILE A 281 -27.75 -9.54 6.78
CA ILE A 281 -29.18 -9.88 6.75
C ILE A 281 -29.42 -11.11 5.89
N ARG A 282 -28.81 -11.17 4.70
CA ARG A 282 -28.89 -12.33 3.80
C ARG A 282 -28.33 -13.59 4.45
N GLN A 283 -27.23 -13.48 5.21
CA GLN A 283 -26.73 -14.60 6.01
C GLN A 283 -27.76 -15.08 7.02
N ILE A 284 -28.42 -14.17 7.75
CA ILE A 284 -29.50 -14.50 8.70
C ILE A 284 -30.68 -15.17 7.98
N ASP A 285 -31.08 -14.69 6.80
CA ASP A 285 -32.15 -15.30 5.99
C ASP A 285 -31.81 -16.74 5.57
N MET A 286 -30.58 -16.98 5.11
CA MET A 286 -30.13 -18.33 4.75
C MET A 286 -30.21 -19.33 5.92
N LEU A 287 -30.16 -18.83 7.15
CA LEU A 287 -30.22 -19.67 8.34
C LEU A 287 -31.65 -20.02 8.73
N ALA A 288 -32.57 -19.07 8.56
CA ALA A 288 -34.00 -19.32 8.68
C ALA A 288 -34.50 -20.24 7.54
N SER A 289 -33.94 -20.12 6.32
CA SER A 289 -34.39 -20.86 5.14
C SER A 289 -33.88 -22.30 5.04
N ARG A 290 -32.80 -22.69 5.74
CA ARG A 290 -32.31 -24.09 5.83
C ARG A 290 -33.33 -25.08 6.42
N ARG A 291 -34.53 -24.60 6.76
CA ARG A 291 -35.70 -25.36 7.22
C ARG A 291 -36.67 -25.76 6.11
N ARG A 292 -36.60 -25.15 4.91
CA ARG A 292 -37.48 -25.48 3.79
C ARG A 292 -36.89 -26.56 2.91
#